data_AF-A0A383V100-F1
#
_entry.id   AF-A0A383V100-F1
#
_cell.length_a   1.000
_cell.length_b   1.000
_cell.length_c   1.000
_cell.angle_alpha   90.00
_cell.angle_beta   90.00
_cell.angle_gamma   90.00
#
_symmetry.space_group_name_H-M   'P 1'
#
loop_
_entity.id
_entity.type
_entity.pdbx_description
1 polymer ?
#
loop_
_entity_poly.entity_id
_entity_poly.type
_entity_poly.pdbx_seq_one_letter_code
_entity_poly.pdbx_strand_id
1 'polypeptide(L)'
;MSSSSYLHEAEIAQLAVQRAAILTKQVFLEKLKGTISKDDASPVTIGDFGAQALIIHALRHNFPDDQIVGEEEAGSLRTNSDLCEQIWQRVRTTHLTDATSEASLGGSIPSVSAMLDAIDEGNSSGGSRGRIWALDPIDGTKGFLRGGQYAVCLALMVDGEVKVGVLGCPNLPVDDSIPVTVESGYNQTSAEGNGVLIAAVAGQGATSRPLGTASLEPSKTIRMRPVPDIRLATFCESVETGHSSHGHHHEIATKLGVTNPSVRMDSQAKYACLARGAADIYLRLSVRADYQEKIWDHAPGYLIVTEAGGTVTDFMGRKLDFSLGRTLAGNKGIVATSQAVHGNVLNVVQSVLTSKI
;
A
#
# COMPACT_ATOMS: atom_id res chain seq x y z
N MET A 1 5.46 -31.25 5.01
CA MET A 1 6.22 -30.03 4.67
C MET A 1 6.01 -29.06 5.81
N SER A 2 7.06 -28.71 6.56
CA SER A 2 6.96 -27.64 7.55
C SER A 2 6.66 -26.36 6.75
N SER A 3 5.42 -25.85 6.84
CA SER A 3 5.12 -24.54 6.27
C SER A 3 5.96 -23.54 7.08
N SER A 4 6.97 -22.93 6.46
CA SER A 4 7.61 -21.76 7.06
C SER A 4 6.52 -20.76 7.39
N SER A 5 6.50 -20.27 8.63
CA SER A 5 5.42 -19.41 9.12
C SER A 5 5.54 -17.97 8.61
N TYR A 6 6.57 -17.61 7.84
CA TYR A 6 6.88 -16.26 7.34
C TYR A 6 6.84 -15.15 8.42
N LEU A 7 6.93 -15.51 9.70
CA LEU A 7 6.80 -14.58 10.82
C LEU A 7 8.00 -13.64 10.90
N HIS A 8 9.20 -14.15 10.63
CA HIS A 8 10.41 -13.33 10.59
C HIS A 8 10.36 -12.31 9.44
N GLU A 9 9.96 -12.74 8.24
CA GLU A 9 9.74 -11.86 7.11
C GLU A 9 8.70 -10.77 7.43
N ALA A 10 7.60 -11.15 8.09
CA ALA A 10 6.56 -10.21 8.49
C ALA A 10 7.04 -9.20 9.56
N GLU A 11 7.88 -9.62 10.50
CA GLU A 11 8.47 -8.74 11.50
C GLU A 11 9.41 -7.71 10.87
N ILE A 12 10.35 -8.17 10.01
CA ILE A 12 11.28 -7.30 9.28
C ILE A 12 10.52 -6.33 8.37
N ALA A 13 9.51 -6.82 7.63
CA ALA A 13 8.69 -5.97 6.77
C ALA A 13 7.94 -4.89 7.56
N GLN A 14 7.36 -5.24 8.72
CA GLN A 14 6.66 -4.28 9.58
C GLN A 14 7.61 -3.21 10.13
N LEU A 15 8.78 -3.61 10.63
CA LEU A 15 9.79 -2.68 11.13
C LEU A 15 10.35 -1.77 10.03
N ALA A 16 10.64 -2.33 8.85
CA ALA A 16 11.14 -1.57 7.70
C ALA A 16 10.12 -0.53 7.21
N VAL A 17 8.84 -0.93 7.09
CA VAL A 17 7.75 -0.01 6.73
C VAL A 17 7.53 1.05 7.82
N GLN A 18 7.62 0.70 9.10
CA GLN A 18 7.55 1.66 10.19
C GLN A 18 8.68 2.70 10.10
N ARG A 19 9.93 2.26 9.88
CA ARG A 19 11.08 3.16 9.71
C ARG A 19 10.91 4.08 8.49
N ALA A 20 10.46 3.54 7.36
CA ALA A 20 10.17 4.35 6.17
C ALA A 20 9.04 5.35 6.40
N ALA A 21 7.99 4.96 7.14
CA ALA A 21 6.86 5.84 7.46
C ALA A 21 7.27 7.07 8.31
N ILE A 22 8.34 6.98 9.11
CA ILE A 22 8.91 8.15 9.81
C ILE A 22 9.40 9.18 8.78
N LEU A 23 10.19 8.75 7.81
CA LEU A 23 10.73 9.61 6.75
C LEU A 23 9.60 10.22 5.92
N THR A 24 8.67 9.40 5.41
CA THR A 24 7.59 9.90 4.56
C THR A 24 6.68 10.87 5.31
N LYS A 25 6.40 10.62 6.60
CA LYS A 25 5.61 11.53 7.45
C LYS A 25 6.34 12.85 7.68
N GLN A 26 7.66 12.84 7.88
CA GLN A 26 8.45 14.06 7.97
C GLN A 26 8.35 14.89 6.68
N VAL A 27 8.60 14.26 5.53
CA VAL A 27 8.55 14.93 4.21
C VAL A 27 7.14 15.48 3.92
N PHE A 28 6.10 14.71 4.25
CA PHE A 28 4.71 15.13 4.12
C PHE A 28 4.42 16.42 4.92
N LEU A 29 4.90 16.50 6.15
CA LEU A 29 4.68 17.67 7.02
C LEU A 29 5.47 18.90 6.60
N GLU A 30 6.72 18.73 6.16
CA GLU A 30 7.54 19.80 5.61
C GLU A 30 6.86 20.42 4.37
N LYS A 31 6.29 19.58 3.50
CA LYS A 31 5.48 20.04 2.37
C LYS A 31 4.25 20.81 2.83
N LEU A 32 3.50 20.32 3.82
CA LEU A 32 2.29 21.01 4.29
C LEU A 32 2.59 22.37 4.90
N LYS A 33 3.76 22.53 5.53
CA LYS A 33 4.24 23.80 6.06
C LYS A 33 4.77 24.76 4.97
N GLY A 34 4.84 24.32 3.71
CA GLY A 34 5.42 25.09 2.61
C GLY A 34 6.94 25.24 2.72
N THR A 35 7.61 24.38 3.48
CA THR A 35 9.07 24.41 3.68
C THR A 35 9.84 23.86 2.48
N ILE A 36 9.18 23.09 1.61
CA ILE A 36 9.70 22.62 0.32
C ILE A 36 9.07 23.49 -0.78
N SER A 37 9.88 24.17 -1.59
CA SER A 37 9.42 25.05 -2.65
C SER A 37 8.77 24.27 -3.80
N LYS A 38 7.94 24.94 -4.61
CA LYS A 38 7.43 24.37 -5.88
C LYS A 38 8.52 24.19 -6.95
N ASP A 39 9.64 24.88 -6.78
CA ASP A 39 10.81 24.81 -7.67
C ASP A 39 11.82 23.74 -7.23
N ASP A 40 11.65 23.18 -6.02
CA ASP A 40 12.41 22.01 -5.57
C ASP A 40 11.83 20.74 -6.19
N ALA A 41 12.64 19.69 -6.34
CA ALA A 41 12.15 18.39 -6.80
C ALA A 41 10.89 17.99 -6.02
N SER A 42 9.89 17.42 -6.72
CA SER A 42 8.57 17.13 -6.10
C SER A 42 8.78 16.42 -4.76
N PRO A 43 8.21 16.91 -3.65
CA PRO A 43 8.42 16.34 -2.32
C PRO A 43 8.11 14.85 -2.22
N VAL A 44 7.26 14.34 -3.12
CA VAL A 44 7.00 12.90 -3.24
C VAL A 44 8.27 12.15 -3.62
N THR A 45 9.00 12.63 -4.64
CA THR A 45 10.34 12.12 -5.05
C THR A 45 11.29 11.90 -3.87
N ILE A 46 11.36 12.86 -2.93
CA ILE A 46 12.24 12.73 -1.76
C ILE A 46 11.78 11.59 -0.85
N GLY A 47 10.47 11.51 -0.63
CA GLY A 47 9.85 10.46 0.15
C GLY A 47 9.99 9.07 -0.49
N ASP A 48 9.74 8.94 -1.80
CA ASP A 48 9.81 7.69 -2.54
C ASP A 48 11.20 7.07 -2.48
N PHE A 49 12.21 7.82 -2.92
CA PHE A 49 13.58 7.34 -2.94
C PHE A 49 14.11 7.05 -1.53
N GLY A 50 13.78 7.90 -0.55
CA GLY A 50 14.19 7.70 0.84
C GLY A 50 13.57 6.46 1.47
N ALA A 51 12.27 6.26 1.28
CA ALA A 51 11.56 5.08 1.78
C ALA A 51 12.04 3.80 1.08
N GLN A 52 12.23 3.83 -0.25
CA GLN A 52 12.75 2.69 -1.00
C GLN A 52 14.14 2.29 -0.52
N ALA A 53 15.07 3.25 -0.36
CA ALA A 53 16.40 2.97 0.16
C ALA A 53 16.38 2.31 1.55
N LEU A 54 15.58 2.85 2.48
CA LEU A 54 15.47 2.32 3.84
C LEU A 54 14.89 0.91 3.88
N ILE A 55 13.88 0.61 3.05
CA ILE A 55 13.25 -0.71 3.02
C ILE A 55 14.18 -1.72 2.35
N ILE A 56 14.76 -1.39 1.19
CA ILE A 56 15.65 -2.33 0.48
C ILE A 56 16.89 -2.65 1.31
N HIS A 57 17.49 -1.66 2.00
CA HIS A 57 18.60 -1.90 2.93
C HIS A 57 18.24 -2.93 4.01
N ALA A 58 17.05 -2.80 4.63
CA ALA A 58 16.58 -3.76 5.62
C ALA A 58 16.34 -5.15 5.04
N LEU A 59 15.77 -5.22 3.83
CA LEU A 59 15.53 -6.48 3.15
C LEU A 59 16.85 -7.18 2.80
N ARG A 60 17.85 -6.48 2.30
CA ARG A 60 19.16 -7.07 1.98
C ARG A 60 19.92 -7.55 3.20
N HIS A 61 19.80 -6.84 4.32
CA HIS A 61 20.41 -7.26 5.56
C HIS A 61 19.90 -8.65 6.01
N ASN A 62 18.60 -8.91 5.85
CA ASN A 62 17.95 -10.13 6.34
C ASN A 62 17.80 -11.22 5.27
N PHE A 63 17.65 -10.83 4.01
CA PHE A 63 17.32 -11.68 2.87
C PHE A 63 18.19 -11.31 1.65
N PRO A 64 19.53 -11.53 1.71
CA PRO A 64 20.47 -11.04 0.71
C PRO A 64 20.17 -11.56 -0.71
N ASP A 65 19.61 -12.76 -0.83
CA ASP A 65 19.35 -13.43 -2.11
C ASP A 65 17.93 -13.20 -2.66
N ASP A 66 17.03 -12.58 -1.89
CA ASP A 66 15.65 -12.34 -2.34
C ASP A 66 15.63 -11.29 -3.46
N GLN A 67 14.73 -11.45 -4.44
CA GLN A 67 14.54 -10.44 -5.48
C GLN A 67 13.64 -9.32 -4.98
N ILE A 68 13.79 -8.12 -5.54
CA ILE A 68 12.98 -6.96 -5.16
C ILE A 68 12.50 -6.24 -6.41
N VAL A 69 11.19 -6.05 -6.50
CA VAL A 69 10.49 -5.21 -7.47
C VAL A 69 10.10 -3.93 -6.74
N GLY A 70 10.90 -2.87 -6.90
CA GLY A 70 10.59 -1.51 -6.43
C GLY A 70 10.11 -0.63 -7.57
N GLU A 71 9.37 0.43 -7.26
CA GLU A 71 8.85 1.37 -8.25
C GLU A 71 9.95 2.27 -8.84
N GLU A 72 10.89 2.71 -8.00
CA GLU A 72 11.85 3.75 -8.34
C GLU A 72 13.20 3.22 -8.83
N GLU A 73 13.91 4.02 -9.62
CA GLU A 73 15.29 3.77 -10.07
C GLU A 73 16.16 5.02 -9.82
N ALA A 74 17.40 4.84 -9.33
CA ALA A 74 18.24 5.95 -8.89
C ALA A 74 18.89 6.74 -10.05
N GLY A 75 18.63 6.39 -11.31
CA GLY A 75 19.25 7.01 -12.48
C GLY A 75 19.16 8.54 -12.50
N SER A 76 18.01 9.11 -12.11
CA SER A 76 17.80 10.56 -12.04
C SER A 76 18.61 11.24 -10.92
N LEU A 77 18.83 10.55 -9.80
CA LEU A 77 19.57 11.05 -8.64
C LEU A 77 21.07 11.15 -8.93
N ARG A 78 21.60 10.26 -9.78
CA ARG A 78 23.02 10.28 -10.18
C ARG A 78 23.39 11.52 -10.99
N THR A 79 22.40 12.14 -11.63
CA THR A 79 22.57 13.38 -12.40
C THR A 79 22.13 14.64 -11.64
N ASN A 80 21.57 14.49 -10.43
CA ASN A 80 21.06 15.61 -9.62
C ASN A 80 21.63 15.53 -8.19
N SER A 81 22.82 16.09 -8.00
CA SER A 81 23.54 16.06 -6.71
C SER A 81 22.77 16.70 -5.58
N ASP A 82 22.05 17.79 -5.85
CA ASP A 82 21.32 18.54 -4.83
C ASP A 82 20.13 17.74 -4.30
N LEU A 83 19.37 17.09 -5.21
CA LEU A 83 18.30 16.18 -4.82
C LEU A 83 18.84 14.96 -4.08
N CYS A 84 19.92 14.37 -4.57
CA CYS A 84 20.57 13.22 -3.95
C CYS A 84 20.98 13.53 -2.50
N GLU A 85 21.61 14.69 -2.28
CA GLU A 85 22.02 15.13 -0.95
C GLU A 85 20.80 15.38 -0.05
N GLN A 86 19.73 16.00 -0.56
CA GLN A 86 18.49 16.20 0.22
C GLN A 86 17.84 14.90 0.69
N ILE A 87 17.86 13.87 -0.15
CA ILE A 87 17.37 12.52 0.20
C ILE A 87 18.30 11.90 1.24
N TRP A 88 19.60 11.95 0.99
CA TRP A 88 20.61 11.40 1.89
C TRP A 88 20.53 11.97 3.31
N GLN A 89 20.34 13.28 3.45
CA GLN A 89 20.19 13.94 4.75
C GLN A 89 19.02 13.40 5.58
N ARG A 90 17.92 13.00 4.93
CA ARG A 90 16.77 12.39 5.60
C ARG A 90 16.98 10.91 5.87
N VAL A 91 17.54 10.18 4.90
CA VAL A 91 17.86 8.75 5.05
C VAL A 91 18.83 8.52 6.21
N ARG A 92 19.93 9.29 6.28
CA ARG A 92 20.96 9.11 7.31
C ARG A 92 20.50 9.48 8.73
N THR A 93 19.43 10.25 8.86
CA THR A 93 18.89 10.71 10.15
C THR A 93 17.64 9.92 10.58
N THR A 94 17.00 9.19 9.67
CA THR A 94 15.83 8.36 9.96
C THR A 94 16.27 7.02 10.55
N HIS A 95 15.80 6.71 11.76
CA HIS A 95 16.06 5.46 12.46
C HIS A 95 14.94 5.17 13.46
N LEU A 96 14.80 3.90 13.85
CA LEU A 96 13.99 3.53 15.01
C LEU A 96 14.76 3.87 16.29
N THR A 97 14.06 4.37 17.31
CA THR A 97 14.64 4.73 18.61
C THR A 97 14.95 3.51 19.49
N ASP A 98 14.31 2.37 19.22
CA ASP A 98 14.66 1.10 19.85
C ASP A 98 15.85 0.46 19.14
N ALA A 99 16.96 0.33 19.86
CA ALA A 99 18.23 -0.13 19.29
C ALA A 99 18.18 -1.58 18.78
N THR A 100 17.37 -2.44 19.41
CA THR A 100 17.22 -3.85 18.98
C THR A 100 16.50 -3.93 17.65
N SER A 101 15.40 -3.18 17.52
CA SER A 101 14.62 -3.08 16.29
C SER A 101 15.40 -2.41 15.16
N GLU A 102 16.19 -1.37 15.44
CA GLU A 102 17.03 -0.75 14.42
C GLU A 102 18.17 -1.69 13.98
N ALA A 103 18.78 -2.42 14.91
CA ALA A 103 19.83 -3.39 14.60
C ALA A 103 19.33 -4.54 13.73
N SER A 104 18.09 -5.03 13.93
CA SER A 104 17.50 -6.08 13.08
C SER A 104 17.23 -5.62 11.65
N LEU A 105 17.16 -4.31 11.40
CA LEU A 105 17.05 -3.71 10.07
C LEU A 105 18.41 -3.42 9.42
N GLY A 106 19.52 -3.85 10.02
CA GLY A 106 20.87 -3.57 9.54
C GLY A 106 21.36 -2.15 9.83
N GLY A 107 20.70 -1.42 10.72
CA GLY A 107 21.06 -0.07 11.13
C GLY A 107 21.04 0.97 10.00
N SER A 108 21.87 2.01 10.16
CA SER A 108 21.98 3.12 9.21
C SER A 108 22.69 2.71 7.91
N ILE A 109 22.21 3.25 6.79
CA ILE A 109 22.89 3.15 5.50
C ILE A 109 24.23 3.91 5.59
N PRO A 110 25.36 3.34 5.15
CA PRO A 110 26.69 3.89 5.48
C PRO A 110 27.14 5.06 4.60
N SER A 111 26.57 5.24 3.41
CA SER A 111 26.97 6.30 2.48
C SER A 111 25.91 6.62 1.43
N VAL A 112 26.08 7.74 0.73
CA VAL A 112 25.29 8.11 -0.46
C VAL A 112 25.36 7.01 -1.53
N SER A 113 26.54 6.42 -1.77
CA SER A 113 26.66 5.33 -2.75
C SER A 113 25.79 4.16 -2.36
N ALA A 114 25.87 3.71 -1.10
CA ALA A 114 25.07 2.59 -0.62
C ALA A 114 23.56 2.87 -0.67
N MET A 115 23.14 4.13 -0.45
CA MET A 115 21.75 4.54 -0.62
C MET A 115 21.29 4.39 -2.09
N LEU A 116 22.10 4.86 -3.04
CA LEU A 116 21.78 4.76 -4.47
C LEU A 116 21.79 3.32 -4.96
N ASP A 117 22.74 2.50 -4.48
CA ASP A 117 22.83 1.08 -4.80
C ASP A 117 21.61 0.33 -4.26
N ALA A 118 21.18 0.62 -3.03
CA ALA A 118 19.95 0.06 -2.46
C ALA A 118 18.70 0.43 -3.27
N ILE A 119 18.60 1.66 -3.79
CA ILE A 119 17.47 2.05 -4.66
C ILE A 119 17.45 1.21 -5.94
N ASP A 120 18.60 1.05 -6.60
CA ASP A 120 18.72 0.34 -7.88
C ASP A 120 18.51 -1.18 -7.76
N GLU A 121 18.57 -1.75 -6.55
CA GLU A 121 18.27 -3.17 -6.30
C GLU A 121 16.78 -3.52 -6.39
N GLY A 122 15.89 -2.53 -6.53
CA GLY A 122 14.47 -2.71 -6.86
C GLY A 122 14.19 -3.11 -8.32
N ASN A 123 15.22 -3.48 -9.07
CA ASN A 123 15.19 -3.69 -10.53
C ASN A 123 14.71 -5.08 -10.99
N SER A 124 14.22 -5.95 -10.10
CA SER A 124 13.71 -7.27 -10.53
C SER A 124 12.56 -7.11 -11.54
N SER A 125 12.52 -8.01 -12.52
CA SER A 125 11.39 -8.14 -13.45
C SER A 125 10.16 -8.79 -12.83
N GLY A 126 10.24 -9.27 -11.59
CA GLY A 126 9.25 -10.17 -11.00
C GLY A 126 9.25 -11.54 -11.71
N GLY A 127 8.22 -12.35 -11.44
CA GLY A 127 8.02 -13.62 -12.13
C GLY A 127 7.35 -14.69 -11.27
N SER A 128 7.30 -15.90 -11.81
CA SER A 128 6.53 -17.02 -11.26
C SER A 128 7.28 -17.93 -10.30
N ARG A 129 8.57 -17.65 -10.04
CA ARG A 129 9.42 -18.53 -9.22
C ARG A 129 10.29 -17.74 -8.26
N GLY A 130 10.55 -18.35 -7.11
CA GLY A 130 11.43 -17.80 -6.08
C GLY A 130 10.74 -16.81 -5.16
N ARG A 131 11.55 -16.14 -4.33
CA ARG A 131 11.12 -15.16 -3.33
C ARG A 131 11.32 -13.76 -3.89
N ILE A 132 10.23 -13.01 -3.96
CA ILE A 132 10.20 -11.70 -4.61
C ILE A 132 9.43 -10.73 -3.70
N TRP A 133 10.09 -9.65 -3.29
CA TRP A 133 9.45 -8.53 -2.60
C TRP A 133 8.88 -7.55 -3.62
N ALA A 134 7.64 -7.10 -3.44
CA ALA A 134 7.05 -6.00 -4.18
C ALA A 134 6.91 -4.79 -3.25
N LEU A 135 7.44 -3.65 -3.68
CA LEU A 135 7.56 -2.43 -2.90
C LEU A 135 7.01 -1.24 -3.67
N ASP A 136 6.08 -0.54 -3.05
CA ASP A 136 5.68 0.82 -3.40
C ASP A 136 6.04 1.75 -2.22
N PRO A 137 7.05 2.62 -2.38
CA PRO A 137 7.52 3.44 -1.28
C PRO A 137 6.51 4.53 -0.87
N ILE A 138 5.73 5.10 -1.80
CA ILE A 138 4.59 5.99 -1.52
C ILE A 138 3.48 5.75 -2.56
N ASP A 139 2.60 4.82 -2.21
CA ASP A 139 1.37 4.63 -2.96
C ASP A 139 0.43 5.82 -2.70
N GLY A 140 -0.13 6.37 -3.79
CA GLY A 140 -1.01 7.52 -3.73
C GLY A 140 -0.27 8.87 -3.70
N THR A 141 0.81 9.02 -4.48
CA THR A 141 1.55 10.27 -4.76
C THR A 141 0.67 11.53 -4.81
N LYS A 142 -0.48 11.48 -5.51
CA LYS A 142 -1.41 12.63 -5.60
C LYS A 142 -2.11 12.92 -4.28
N GLY A 143 -2.48 11.88 -3.54
CA GLY A 143 -2.98 11.95 -2.18
C GLY A 143 -1.95 12.61 -1.26
N PHE A 144 -0.70 12.16 -1.32
CA PHE A 144 0.42 12.78 -0.61
C PHE A 144 0.55 14.28 -0.93
N LEU A 145 0.59 14.64 -2.23
CA LEU A 145 0.74 16.03 -2.68
C LEU A 145 -0.43 16.94 -2.27
N ARG A 146 -1.64 16.41 -2.11
CA ARG A 146 -2.79 17.22 -1.68
C ARG A 146 -2.98 17.25 -0.16
N GLY A 147 -2.13 16.59 0.62
CA GLY A 147 -2.33 16.48 2.06
C GLY A 147 -3.40 15.45 2.45
N GLY A 148 -3.63 14.44 1.62
CA GLY A 148 -4.59 13.36 1.83
C GLY A 148 -3.96 12.06 2.33
N GLN A 149 -4.59 10.93 2.02
CA GLN A 149 -4.06 9.60 2.35
C GLN A 149 -2.96 9.18 1.38
N TYR A 150 -1.99 8.44 1.91
CA TYR A 150 -0.96 7.70 1.17
C TYR A 150 -0.57 6.47 2.00
N ALA A 151 0.12 5.52 1.38
CA ALA A 151 0.60 4.33 2.08
C ALA A 151 2.02 3.96 1.65
N VAL A 152 2.78 3.35 2.57
CA VAL A 152 4.03 2.64 2.27
C VAL A 152 3.68 1.16 2.20
N CYS A 153 3.95 0.51 1.07
CA CYS A 153 3.38 -0.79 0.76
C CYS A 153 4.48 -1.82 0.47
N LEU A 154 4.45 -2.96 1.17
CA LEU A 154 5.45 -4.00 1.02
C LEU A 154 4.80 -5.39 1.08
N ALA A 155 5.14 -6.26 0.14
CA ALA A 155 4.70 -7.65 0.14
C ALA A 155 5.82 -8.60 -0.23
N LEU A 156 5.78 -9.81 0.32
CA LEU A 156 6.60 -10.94 -0.12
C LEU A 156 5.73 -11.92 -0.89
N MET A 157 6.16 -12.27 -2.09
CA MET A 157 5.59 -13.34 -2.91
C MET A 157 6.57 -14.50 -2.98
N VAL A 158 6.03 -15.72 -2.95
CA VAL A 158 6.80 -16.96 -3.15
C VAL A 158 6.11 -17.77 -4.23
N ASP A 159 6.80 -17.98 -5.35
CA ASP A 159 6.28 -18.68 -6.52
C ASP A 159 4.94 -18.10 -7.03
N GLY A 160 4.84 -16.77 -7.07
CA GLY A 160 3.64 -16.04 -7.53
C GLY A 160 2.52 -15.91 -6.49
N GLU A 161 2.66 -16.50 -5.29
CA GLU A 161 1.67 -16.42 -4.22
C GLU A 161 2.11 -15.44 -3.13
N VAL A 162 1.26 -14.46 -2.79
CA VAL A 162 1.55 -13.49 -1.73
C VAL A 162 1.54 -14.19 -0.36
N LYS A 163 2.63 -14.08 0.40
CA LYS A 163 2.83 -14.72 1.71
C LYS A 163 2.83 -13.75 2.88
N VAL A 164 3.34 -12.54 2.66
CA VAL A 164 3.35 -11.43 3.62
C VAL A 164 2.88 -10.17 2.91
N GLY A 165 2.04 -9.37 3.57
CA GLY A 165 1.60 -8.08 3.10
C GLY A 165 1.59 -7.09 4.26
N VAL A 166 2.21 -5.92 4.06
CA VAL A 166 2.33 -4.85 5.05
C VAL A 166 1.96 -3.51 4.40
N LEU A 167 1.11 -2.75 5.09
CA LEU A 167 0.74 -1.39 4.74
C LEU A 167 1.02 -0.47 5.93
N GLY A 168 1.87 0.52 5.74
CA GLY A 168 1.99 1.67 6.62
C GLY A 168 1.09 2.78 6.11
N CYS A 169 0.10 3.22 6.89
CA CYS A 169 -0.83 4.29 6.53
C CYS A 169 -0.67 5.46 7.52
N PRO A 170 0.27 6.41 7.29
CA PRO A 170 0.64 7.42 8.29
C PRO A 170 -0.48 8.41 8.65
N ASN A 171 -1.46 8.57 7.77
CA ASN A 171 -2.57 9.53 7.93
C ASN A 171 -3.91 8.86 8.27
N LEU A 172 -3.96 7.53 8.42
CA LEU A 172 -5.20 6.82 8.76
C LEU A 172 -5.32 6.73 10.30
N PRO A 173 -6.51 6.95 10.90
CA PRO A 173 -6.68 6.91 12.35
C PRO A 173 -6.43 5.51 12.91
N VAL A 174 -5.82 5.44 14.10
CA VAL A 174 -5.59 4.16 14.82
C VAL A 174 -6.88 3.56 15.36
N ASP A 175 -7.81 4.42 15.80
CA ASP A 175 -9.13 4.00 16.29
C ASP A 175 -10.03 3.58 15.11
N ASP A 176 -10.48 2.33 15.12
CA ASP A 176 -11.35 1.77 14.07
C ASP A 176 -12.77 2.34 14.12
N SER A 177 -13.17 2.94 15.24
CA SER A 177 -14.49 3.53 15.42
C SER A 177 -14.62 4.90 14.74
N ILE A 178 -13.49 5.55 14.43
CA ILE A 178 -13.49 6.82 13.72
C ILE A 178 -13.92 6.56 12.28
N PRO A 179 -15.07 7.10 11.84
CA PRO A 179 -15.52 6.89 10.47
C PRO A 179 -14.53 7.48 9.50
N VAL A 180 -14.21 6.71 8.46
CA VAL A 180 -13.48 7.24 7.32
C VAL A 180 -14.50 7.99 6.47
N THR A 181 -14.36 9.30 6.37
CA THR A 181 -15.28 10.18 5.64
C THR A 181 -14.63 10.73 4.39
N VAL A 182 -15.38 11.53 3.60
CA VAL A 182 -14.82 12.27 2.46
C VAL A 182 -13.66 13.19 2.92
N GLU A 183 -13.75 13.74 4.13
CA GLU A 183 -12.70 14.60 4.70
C GLU A 183 -11.45 13.81 5.08
N SER A 184 -11.57 12.52 5.39
CA SER A 184 -10.41 11.65 5.63
C SER A 184 -9.47 11.54 4.43
N GLY A 185 -9.93 11.90 3.23
CA GLY A 185 -9.12 11.94 2.01
C GLY A 185 -8.33 13.24 1.78
N TYR A 186 -8.51 14.27 2.62
CA TYR A 186 -7.95 15.63 2.46
C TYR A 186 -7.46 16.21 3.80
N ASN A 187 -6.65 17.27 3.73
CA ASN A 187 -6.22 18.12 4.87
C ASN A 187 -5.83 17.34 6.14
N GLN A 188 -5.14 16.22 5.98
CA GLN A 188 -4.72 15.39 7.09
C GLN A 188 -3.71 16.17 7.93
N THR A 189 -3.97 16.24 9.23
CA THR A 189 -3.05 16.83 10.21
C THR A 189 -2.24 15.71 10.86
N SER A 190 -1.04 16.02 11.34
CA SER A 190 -0.25 15.11 12.18
C SER A 190 -0.83 14.98 13.60
N ALA A 191 -2.15 14.98 13.73
CA ALA A 191 -2.81 14.88 15.02
C ALA A 191 -2.40 13.58 15.73
N GLU A 192 -2.27 13.66 17.05
CA GLU A 192 -2.14 12.47 17.89
C GLU A 192 -3.29 11.50 17.61
N GLY A 193 -2.99 10.21 17.48
CA GLY A 193 -3.97 9.16 17.16
C GLY A 193 -4.02 8.73 15.70
N ASN A 194 -3.22 9.34 14.80
CA ASN A 194 -3.09 8.91 13.39
C ASN A 194 -1.78 8.18 13.11
N GLY A 195 -1.87 7.18 12.23
CA GLY A 195 -0.76 6.35 11.79
C GLY A 195 -0.97 4.89 12.20
N VAL A 196 -1.35 4.05 11.25
CA VAL A 196 -1.57 2.61 11.49
C VAL A 196 -0.67 1.76 10.59
N LEU A 197 -0.16 0.68 11.16
CA LEU A 197 0.55 -0.37 10.46
C LEU A 197 -0.36 -1.60 10.41
N ILE A 198 -0.63 -2.09 9.21
CA ILE A 198 -1.48 -3.26 8.98
C ILE A 198 -0.64 -4.34 8.32
N ALA A 199 -0.74 -5.56 8.81
CA ALA A 199 0.01 -6.69 8.29
C ALA A 199 -0.82 -7.96 8.25
N ALA A 200 -0.52 -8.81 7.29
CA ALA A 200 -1.08 -10.15 7.18
C ALA A 200 -0.01 -11.15 6.76
N VAL A 201 -0.13 -12.37 7.28
CA VAL A 201 0.65 -13.53 6.85
C VAL A 201 -0.33 -14.59 6.38
N ALA A 202 -0.05 -15.21 5.24
CA ALA A 202 -0.95 -16.18 4.63
C ALA A 202 -1.34 -17.30 5.62
N GLY A 203 -2.64 -17.46 5.86
CA GLY A 203 -3.24 -18.42 6.77
C GLY A 203 -3.23 -18.03 8.25
N GLN A 204 -2.82 -16.81 8.61
CA GLN A 204 -2.69 -16.37 10.02
C GLN A 204 -3.58 -15.18 10.38
N GLY A 205 -4.37 -14.67 9.44
CA GLY A 205 -5.23 -13.52 9.63
C GLY A 205 -4.50 -12.18 9.47
N ALA A 206 -5.30 -11.11 9.43
CA ALA A 206 -4.83 -9.74 9.35
C ALA A 206 -4.81 -9.07 10.73
N THR A 207 -3.81 -8.21 10.96
CA THR A 207 -3.65 -7.47 12.20
C THR A 207 -3.37 -5.99 11.94
N SER A 208 -3.68 -5.14 12.91
CA SER A 208 -3.33 -3.73 12.91
C SER A 208 -2.68 -3.30 14.23
N ARG A 209 -1.81 -2.31 14.18
CA ARG A 209 -1.17 -1.67 15.33
C ARG A 209 -0.87 -0.19 15.03
N PRO A 210 -0.68 0.67 16.04
CA PRO A 210 -0.17 2.03 15.80
C PRO A 210 1.19 2.02 15.11
N LEU A 211 1.44 2.98 14.21
CA LEU A 211 2.79 3.30 13.75
C LEU A 211 3.54 4.02 14.89
N GLY A 212 4.70 3.48 15.26
CA GLY A 212 5.58 4.06 16.27
C GLY A 212 6.90 4.56 15.70
N THR A 213 7.78 5.04 16.58
CA THR A 213 9.17 5.38 16.27
C THR A 213 10.18 4.42 16.90
N ALA A 214 9.73 3.45 17.69
CA ALA A 214 10.55 2.51 18.45
C ALA A 214 10.34 1.07 17.93
N SER A 215 10.17 0.10 18.85
CA SER A 215 9.72 -1.25 18.53
C SER A 215 8.27 -1.29 18.05
N LEU A 216 7.81 -2.45 17.57
CA LEU A 216 6.41 -2.63 17.19
C LEU A 216 5.50 -2.67 18.42
N GLU A 217 4.48 -1.82 18.44
CA GLU A 217 3.41 -1.83 19.46
C GLU A 217 2.58 -3.12 19.41
N PRO A 218 1.84 -3.49 20.47
CA PRO A 218 0.93 -4.63 20.43
C PRO A 218 -0.10 -4.52 19.30
N SER A 219 -0.28 -5.62 18.57
CA SER A 219 -1.26 -5.69 17.49
C SER A 219 -2.62 -6.23 17.96
N LYS A 220 -3.68 -5.82 17.26
CA LYS A 220 -5.02 -6.40 17.34
C LYS A 220 -5.40 -7.08 16.03
N THR A 221 -6.22 -8.13 16.08
CA THR A 221 -6.80 -8.74 14.88
C THR A 221 -7.83 -7.81 14.25
N ILE A 222 -7.82 -7.71 12.93
CA ILE A 222 -8.85 -6.99 12.16
C ILE A 222 -9.60 -7.97 11.25
N ARG A 223 -10.87 -7.64 10.96
CA ARG A 223 -11.72 -8.40 10.05
C ARG A 223 -12.64 -7.46 9.31
N MET A 224 -12.96 -7.80 8.06
CA MET A 224 -14.04 -7.13 7.34
C MET A 224 -15.35 -7.33 8.10
N ARG A 225 -16.17 -6.28 8.17
CA ARG A 225 -17.49 -6.38 8.82
C ARG A 225 -18.46 -7.20 7.96
N PRO A 226 -19.44 -7.89 8.57
CA PRO A 226 -20.54 -8.49 7.83
C PRO A 226 -21.39 -7.42 7.11
N VAL A 227 -21.87 -7.76 5.91
CA VAL A 227 -22.76 -6.92 5.10
C VAL A 227 -24.04 -7.71 4.80
N PRO A 228 -24.99 -7.79 5.75
CA PRO A 228 -26.23 -8.56 5.57
C PRO A 228 -27.18 -7.91 4.55
N ASP A 229 -27.06 -6.59 4.36
CA ASP A 229 -27.80 -5.83 3.37
C ASP A 229 -26.83 -4.95 2.57
N ILE A 230 -26.67 -5.27 1.28
CA ILE A 230 -25.76 -4.57 0.38
C ILE A 230 -26.13 -3.11 0.17
N ARG A 231 -27.40 -2.73 0.41
CA ARG A 231 -27.86 -1.33 0.31
C ARG A 231 -27.17 -0.43 1.34
N LEU A 232 -26.69 -1.01 2.44
CA LEU A 232 -25.97 -0.34 3.53
C LEU A 232 -24.44 -0.53 3.41
N ALA A 233 -23.95 -1.01 2.26
CA ALA A 233 -22.51 -1.10 1.99
C ALA A 233 -21.92 0.30 1.73
N THR A 234 -20.67 0.51 2.11
CA THR A 234 -19.91 1.72 1.86
C THR A 234 -18.86 1.44 0.79
N PHE A 235 -18.92 2.19 -0.30
CA PHE A 235 -17.88 2.17 -1.33
C PHE A 235 -16.65 2.94 -0.86
N CYS A 236 -15.46 2.37 -1.09
CA CYS A 236 -14.18 3.04 -0.95
C CYS A 236 -13.55 3.20 -2.34
N GLU A 237 -13.47 4.44 -2.83
CA GLU A 237 -13.09 4.73 -4.21
C GLU A 237 -11.86 5.63 -4.28
N SER A 238 -11.24 5.69 -5.45
CA SER A 238 -10.19 6.66 -5.70
C SER A 238 -10.78 8.08 -5.73
N VAL A 239 -10.00 9.09 -5.32
CA VAL A 239 -10.39 10.49 -5.57
C VAL A 239 -10.19 10.86 -7.03
N GLU A 240 -9.16 10.29 -7.66
CA GLU A 240 -8.74 10.62 -9.02
C GLU A 240 -9.58 9.92 -10.08
N THR A 241 -10.31 10.71 -10.87
CA THR A 241 -11.18 10.24 -11.97
C THR A 241 -10.41 9.52 -13.08
N GLY A 242 -9.10 9.76 -13.22
CA GLY A 242 -8.25 9.09 -14.20
C GLY A 242 -7.83 7.67 -13.79
N HIS A 243 -7.92 7.32 -12.50
CA HIS A 243 -7.49 6.01 -11.98
C HIS A 243 -8.64 4.99 -11.95
N SER A 244 -9.90 5.45 -12.03
CA SER A 244 -11.07 4.57 -12.09
C SER A 244 -12.29 5.29 -12.68
N SER A 245 -13.16 4.56 -13.39
CA SER A 245 -14.38 5.13 -13.99
C SER A 245 -15.45 5.44 -12.93
N HIS A 246 -15.49 6.68 -12.42
CA HIS A 246 -16.50 7.11 -11.44
C HIS A 246 -17.93 6.99 -11.98
N GLY A 247 -18.12 7.14 -13.30
CA GLY A 247 -19.42 6.92 -13.94
C GLY A 247 -19.89 5.47 -13.80
N HIS A 248 -18.99 4.51 -14.01
CA HIS A 248 -19.30 3.08 -13.80
C HIS A 248 -19.58 2.79 -12.34
N HIS A 249 -18.79 3.36 -11.43
CA HIS A 249 -19.01 3.11 -10.01
C HIS A 249 -20.35 3.66 -9.52
N HIS A 250 -20.74 4.85 -9.96
CA HIS A 250 -22.07 5.41 -9.65
C HIS A 250 -23.19 4.51 -10.18
N GLU A 251 -23.10 4.06 -11.44
CA GLU A 251 -24.06 3.14 -12.04
C GLU A 251 -24.16 1.81 -11.27
N ILE A 252 -23.02 1.25 -10.85
CA ILE A 252 -22.95 0.02 -10.06
C ILE A 252 -23.58 0.23 -8.68
N ALA A 253 -23.25 1.31 -7.98
CA ALA A 253 -23.82 1.64 -6.68
C ALA A 253 -25.35 1.81 -6.78
N THR A 254 -25.85 2.48 -7.82
CA THR A 254 -27.30 2.62 -8.08
C THR A 254 -27.95 1.27 -8.33
N LYS A 255 -27.37 0.40 -9.18
CA LYS A 255 -27.92 -0.93 -9.47
C LYS A 255 -27.92 -1.86 -8.24
N LEU A 256 -26.95 -1.71 -7.35
CA LEU A 256 -26.89 -2.41 -6.07
C LEU A 256 -27.83 -1.81 -5.01
N GLY A 257 -28.43 -0.65 -5.28
CA GLY A 257 -29.29 0.07 -4.35
C GLY A 257 -28.55 0.63 -3.14
N VAL A 258 -27.24 0.89 -3.27
CA VAL A 258 -26.43 1.42 -2.17
C VAL A 258 -26.81 2.85 -1.86
N THR A 259 -27.13 3.11 -0.59
CA THR A 259 -27.58 4.42 -0.09
C THR A 259 -26.53 5.15 0.74
N ASN A 260 -25.56 4.43 1.31
CA ASN A 260 -24.50 5.07 2.08
C ASN A 260 -23.58 5.89 1.15
N PRO A 261 -23.07 7.04 1.62
CA PRO A 261 -22.15 7.85 0.85
C PRO A 261 -20.84 7.08 0.59
N SER A 262 -20.29 7.23 -0.61
CA SER A 262 -18.97 6.70 -0.94
C SER A 262 -17.88 7.49 -0.22
N VAL A 263 -16.87 6.76 0.24
CA VAL A 263 -15.64 7.30 0.82
C VAL A 263 -14.60 7.34 -0.28
N ARG A 264 -13.91 8.47 -0.45
CA ARG A 264 -12.89 8.60 -1.48
C ARG A 264 -11.52 8.86 -0.88
N MET A 265 -10.53 8.05 -1.25
CA MET A 265 -9.13 8.21 -0.85
C MET A 265 -8.17 7.61 -1.87
N ASP A 266 -6.92 8.08 -1.85
CA ASP A 266 -5.85 7.46 -2.64
C ASP A 266 -5.20 6.32 -1.87
N SER A 267 -4.30 5.61 -2.55
CA SER A 267 -3.50 4.50 -2.04
C SER A 267 -4.25 3.24 -1.63
N GLN A 268 -3.50 2.22 -1.24
CA GLN A 268 -3.92 0.98 -0.62
C GLN A 268 -4.46 1.19 0.79
N ALA A 269 -4.50 2.43 1.31
CA ALA A 269 -5.36 2.79 2.44
C ALA A 269 -6.83 2.37 2.22
N LYS A 270 -7.27 2.23 0.95
CA LYS A 270 -8.56 1.62 0.60
C LYS A 270 -8.67 0.16 1.08
N TYR A 271 -7.67 -0.68 0.79
CA TYR A 271 -7.64 -2.06 1.29
C TYR A 271 -7.57 -2.10 2.82
N ALA A 272 -6.82 -1.19 3.45
CA ALA A 272 -6.78 -1.03 4.90
C ALA A 272 -8.18 -0.75 5.49
N CYS A 273 -8.94 0.15 4.85
CA CYS A 273 -10.31 0.48 5.26
C CYS A 273 -11.26 -0.72 5.11
N LEU A 274 -11.13 -1.49 4.02
CA LEU A 274 -11.89 -2.74 3.86
C LEU A 274 -11.57 -3.72 4.98
N ALA A 275 -10.29 -4.03 5.17
CA ALA A 275 -9.82 -5.07 6.10
C ALA A 275 -10.18 -4.79 7.56
N ARG A 276 -10.30 -3.52 7.96
CA ARG A 276 -10.75 -3.11 9.30
C ARG A 276 -12.25 -2.87 9.43
N GLY A 277 -13.03 -3.08 8.36
CA GLY A 277 -14.48 -2.92 8.35
C GLY A 277 -14.98 -1.47 8.28
N ALA A 278 -14.12 -0.52 7.89
CA ALA A 278 -14.51 0.88 7.69
C ALA A 278 -15.17 1.13 6.31
N ALA A 279 -14.97 0.20 5.35
CA ALA A 279 -15.66 0.18 4.07
C ALA A 279 -15.88 -1.27 3.61
N ASP A 280 -16.69 -1.46 2.57
CA ASP A 280 -17.20 -2.78 2.18
C ASP A 280 -16.88 -3.18 0.75
N ILE A 281 -16.79 -2.19 -0.14
CA ILE A 281 -16.61 -2.41 -1.58
C ILE A 281 -15.52 -1.47 -2.08
N TYR A 282 -14.47 -2.02 -2.67
CA TYR A 282 -13.47 -1.28 -3.43
C TYR A 282 -13.46 -1.77 -4.87
N LEU A 283 -13.68 -0.84 -5.80
CA LEU A 283 -13.58 -1.06 -7.22
C LEU A 283 -12.45 -0.22 -7.83
N ARG A 284 -11.67 -0.84 -8.72
CA ARG A 284 -10.77 -0.14 -9.63
C ARG A 284 -11.01 -0.62 -11.04
N LEU A 285 -11.90 0.06 -11.73
CA LEU A 285 -12.26 -0.26 -13.11
C LEU A 285 -11.47 0.67 -14.04
N SER A 286 -10.41 0.14 -14.66
CA SER A 286 -9.51 0.91 -15.51
C SER A 286 -10.28 1.56 -16.66
N VAL A 287 -10.02 2.85 -16.88
CA VAL A 287 -10.64 3.63 -17.98
C VAL A 287 -10.05 3.31 -19.35
N ARG A 288 -8.87 2.69 -19.38
CA ARG A 288 -8.14 2.29 -20.58
C ARG A 288 -8.02 0.77 -20.66
N ALA A 289 -8.37 0.20 -21.82
CA ALA A 289 -8.33 -1.25 -22.03
C ALA A 289 -6.91 -1.84 -22.00
N ASP A 290 -5.90 -1.06 -22.39
CA ASP A 290 -4.50 -1.49 -22.47
C ASP A 290 -3.74 -1.37 -21.13
N TYR A 291 -4.31 -0.67 -20.15
CA TYR A 291 -3.68 -0.50 -18.85
C TYR A 291 -3.52 -1.86 -18.13
N GLN A 292 -2.37 -2.02 -17.48
CA GLN A 292 -2.05 -3.14 -16.61
C GLN A 292 -1.65 -2.60 -15.25
N GLU A 293 -2.35 -3.05 -14.22
CA GLU A 293 -2.06 -2.70 -12.83
C GLU A 293 -0.66 -3.22 -12.44
N LYS A 294 0.05 -2.47 -11.59
CA LYS A 294 1.35 -2.90 -11.07
C LYS A 294 1.14 -3.88 -9.92
N ILE A 295 2.10 -4.79 -9.70
CA ILE A 295 1.97 -5.76 -8.60
C ILE A 295 2.07 -5.09 -7.23
N TRP A 296 2.90 -4.04 -7.11
CA TRP A 296 3.11 -3.32 -5.85
C TRP A 296 1.89 -2.52 -5.41
N ASP A 297 1.05 -2.06 -6.36
CA ASP A 297 -0.24 -1.39 -6.12
C ASP A 297 -1.28 -2.28 -5.42
N HIS A 298 -1.11 -3.62 -5.42
CA HIS A 298 -2.16 -4.55 -4.99
C HIS A 298 -1.69 -5.71 -4.13
N ALA A 299 -0.45 -6.18 -4.22
CA ALA A 299 -0.02 -7.39 -3.52
C ALA A 299 -0.20 -7.32 -1.99
N PRO A 300 0.19 -6.22 -1.29
CA PRO A 300 -0.01 -6.14 0.16
C PRO A 300 -1.48 -6.11 0.54
N GLY A 301 -2.27 -5.23 -0.11
CA GLY A 301 -3.70 -5.10 0.13
C GLY A 301 -4.51 -6.35 -0.22
N TYR A 302 -4.11 -7.08 -1.26
CA TYR A 302 -4.70 -8.36 -1.67
C TYR A 302 -4.66 -9.38 -0.53
N LEU A 303 -3.48 -9.60 0.05
CA LEU A 303 -3.34 -10.57 1.14
C LEU A 303 -4.07 -10.08 2.39
N ILE A 304 -3.91 -8.80 2.74
CA ILE A 304 -4.54 -8.22 3.94
C ILE A 304 -6.06 -8.36 3.90
N VAL A 305 -6.71 -8.06 2.77
CA VAL A 305 -8.17 -8.22 2.65
C VAL A 305 -8.58 -9.70 2.68
N THR A 306 -7.83 -10.58 2.02
CA THR A 306 -8.13 -12.01 2.01
C THR A 306 -8.05 -12.60 3.42
N GLU A 307 -7.01 -12.28 4.17
CA GLU A 307 -6.80 -12.72 5.57
C GLU A 307 -7.77 -12.04 6.55
N ALA A 308 -8.36 -10.90 6.18
CA ALA A 308 -9.43 -10.25 6.94
C ALA A 308 -10.84 -10.81 6.64
N GLY A 309 -10.97 -11.85 5.81
CA GLY A 309 -12.25 -12.48 5.44
C GLY A 309 -12.94 -11.87 4.22
N GLY A 310 -12.19 -11.13 3.39
CA GLY A 310 -12.64 -10.59 2.13
C GLY A 310 -12.30 -11.48 0.93
N THR A 311 -12.74 -11.02 -0.24
CA THR A 311 -12.41 -11.61 -1.54
C THR A 311 -11.90 -10.50 -2.46
N VAL A 312 -10.80 -10.77 -3.17
CA VAL A 312 -10.21 -9.86 -4.16
C VAL A 312 -10.03 -10.59 -5.49
N THR A 313 -10.63 -10.06 -6.55
CA THR A 313 -10.55 -10.58 -7.92
C THR A 313 -10.38 -9.45 -8.92
N ASP A 314 -10.20 -9.81 -10.19
CA ASP A 314 -10.46 -8.90 -11.30
C ASP A 314 -11.98 -8.78 -11.59
N PHE A 315 -12.39 -7.94 -12.56
CA PHE A 315 -13.83 -7.79 -12.87
C PHE A 315 -14.46 -9.04 -13.51
N MET A 316 -13.66 -10.01 -13.96
CA MET A 316 -14.12 -11.30 -14.48
C MET A 316 -14.26 -12.36 -13.38
N GLY A 317 -13.92 -12.03 -12.13
CA GLY A 317 -13.96 -12.96 -11.00
C GLY A 317 -12.74 -13.86 -10.89
N ARG A 318 -11.67 -13.58 -11.65
CA ARG A 318 -10.43 -14.37 -11.59
C ARG A 318 -9.55 -13.86 -10.44
N LYS A 319 -8.88 -14.79 -9.74
CA LYS A 319 -7.84 -14.45 -8.77
C LYS A 319 -6.76 -13.58 -9.44
N LEU A 320 -6.19 -12.64 -8.69
CA LEU A 320 -5.07 -11.84 -9.17
C LEU A 320 -3.82 -12.72 -9.32
N ASP A 321 -3.18 -12.64 -10.47
CA ASP A 321 -1.99 -13.41 -10.82
C ASP A 321 -0.74 -12.54 -10.73
N PHE A 322 0.00 -12.69 -9.62
CA PHE A 322 1.24 -11.96 -9.36
C PHE A 322 2.48 -12.65 -9.98
N SER A 323 2.29 -13.72 -10.76
CA SER A 323 3.38 -14.52 -11.32
C SER A 323 3.91 -14.03 -12.68
N LEU A 324 3.26 -13.02 -13.27
CA LEU A 324 3.49 -12.58 -14.66
C LEU A 324 4.43 -11.37 -14.79
N GLY A 325 5.31 -11.17 -13.80
CA GLY A 325 6.31 -10.10 -13.79
C GLY A 325 5.89 -8.89 -12.95
N ARG A 326 6.23 -7.68 -13.40
CA ARG A 326 5.97 -6.42 -12.67
C ARG A 326 4.50 -5.97 -12.69
N THR A 327 3.65 -6.61 -13.47
CA THR A 327 2.24 -6.22 -13.66
C THR A 327 1.29 -7.40 -13.51
N LEU A 328 0.03 -7.09 -13.20
CA LEU A 328 -1.09 -8.05 -13.24
C LEU A 328 -1.55 -8.26 -14.70
N ALA A 329 -0.64 -8.72 -15.56
CA ALA A 329 -0.88 -8.83 -17.01
C ALA A 329 -2.06 -9.75 -17.38
N GLY A 330 -2.35 -10.74 -16.52
CA GLY A 330 -3.46 -11.68 -16.69
C GLY A 330 -4.83 -11.16 -16.23
N ASN A 331 -4.87 -10.01 -15.54
CA ASN A 331 -6.08 -9.48 -14.90
C ASN A 331 -6.49 -8.13 -15.47
N LYS A 332 -7.76 -7.77 -15.26
CA LYS A 332 -8.29 -6.46 -15.66
C LYS A 332 -9.18 -5.88 -14.56
N GLY A 333 -8.80 -4.69 -14.10
CA GLY A 333 -9.43 -4.04 -12.95
C GLY A 333 -9.32 -4.85 -11.66
N ILE A 334 -9.89 -4.29 -10.60
CA ILE A 334 -9.91 -4.88 -9.25
C ILE A 334 -11.31 -4.76 -8.67
N VAL A 335 -11.77 -5.84 -8.05
CA VAL A 335 -12.97 -5.92 -7.23
C VAL A 335 -12.56 -6.53 -5.89
N ALA A 336 -12.64 -5.75 -4.82
CA ALA A 336 -12.38 -6.19 -3.46
C ALA A 336 -13.60 -5.94 -2.59
N THR A 337 -14.10 -6.96 -1.90
CA THR A 337 -15.29 -6.85 -1.05
C THR A 337 -15.22 -7.82 0.12
N SER A 338 -16.17 -7.73 1.06
CA SER A 338 -16.41 -8.87 1.96
C SER A 338 -16.87 -10.10 1.16
N GLN A 339 -16.49 -11.30 1.61
CA GLN A 339 -16.75 -12.54 0.87
C GLN A 339 -18.25 -12.77 0.59
N ALA A 340 -19.11 -12.41 1.55
CA ALA A 340 -20.56 -12.65 1.47
C ALA A 340 -21.27 -11.92 0.33
N VAL A 341 -20.76 -10.75 -0.08
CA VAL A 341 -21.40 -9.91 -1.11
C VAL A 341 -20.67 -9.94 -2.45
N HIS A 342 -19.52 -10.59 -2.53
CA HIS A 342 -18.63 -10.52 -3.69
C HIS A 342 -19.31 -10.94 -4.99
N GLY A 343 -20.02 -12.07 -5.00
CA GLY A 343 -20.73 -12.55 -6.20
C GLY A 343 -21.81 -11.58 -6.69
N ASN A 344 -22.54 -10.95 -5.77
CA ASN A 344 -23.58 -9.97 -6.11
C ASN A 344 -22.96 -8.71 -6.73
N VAL A 345 -21.90 -8.19 -6.13
CA VAL A 345 -21.16 -7.02 -6.66
C VAL A 345 -20.58 -7.34 -8.03
N LEU A 346 -19.93 -8.48 -8.17
CA LEU A 346 -19.29 -8.90 -9.42
C LEU A 346 -20.30 -9.03 -10.58
N ASN A 347 -21.47 -9.62 -10.33
CA ASN A 347 -22.55 -9.72 -11.32
C ASN A 347 -22.99 -8.34 -11.83
N VAL A 348 -23.13 -7.36 -10.93
CA VAL A 348 -23.50 -6.00 -11.33
C VAL A 348 -22.36 -5.31 -12.07
N VAL A 349 -21.12 -5.43 -11.60
CA VAL A 349 -19.92 -4.91 -12.30
C VAL A 349 -19.88 -5.42 -13.73
N GLN A 350 -20.03 -6.73 -13.93
CA GLN A 350 -20.03 -7.35 -15.25
C GLN A 350 -21.19 -6.87 -16.12
N SER A 351 -22.39 -6.69 -15.55
CA SER A 351 -23.54 -6.15 -16.30
C SER A 351 -23.32 -4.72 -16.80
N VAL A 352 -22.60 -3.89 -16.03
CA VAL A 352 -22.30 -2.48 -16.37
C VAL A 352 -21.17 -2.38 -17.39
N LEU A 353 -20.18 -3.26 -17.32
CA LEU A 353 -19.05 -3.25 -18.25
C LEU A 353 -19.39 -3.93 -19.58
N THR A 354 -20.18 -5.01 -19.57
CA THR A 354 -20.53 -5.75 -20.80
C THR A 354 -21.58 -5.01 -21.65
N SER A 355 -22.42 -4.17 -21.04
CA SER A 355 -23.39 -3.34 -21.79
C SER A 355 -22.75 -2.20 -22.59
N LYS A 356 -21.43 -2.05 -22.52
CA LYS A 356 -20.65 -0.98 -23.16
C LYS A 356 -19.56 -1.50 -24.11
N ILE A 357 -19.54 -2.81 -24.37
CA ILE A 357 -18.74 -3.49 -25.41
C ILE A 357 -19.66 -3.76 -26.60
#